data_AF-J2L6I6-F1
#
_entry.id   AF-J2L6I6-F1
#
_cell.length_a   1.000
_cell.length_b   1.000
_cell.length_c   1.000
_cell.angle_alpha   90.00
_cell.angle_beta   90.00
_cell.angle_gamma   90.00
#
_symmetry.space_group_name_H-M   'P 1'
#
loop_
_entity.id
_entity.type
_entity.pdbx_description
1 polymer ?
#
loop_
_entity_poly.entity_id
_entity_poly.type
_entity_poly.pdbx_seq_one_letter_code
_entity_poly.pdbx_strand_id
1 'polypeptide(L)'
;MPNPNRGSCGFQSNEFEQEYDRPSKSQLKREMTALQKLGEELVAEPRDRVKRVPMPEDVRDAILECQQIKDHEGRRRQMQYVGKKMRSLDEDEIAAIQRTLDSWRGLSKADTAAMHALERRREKLLKDDNALTELLAQHPDLDVQQLRTLIRNARKEQAENKPPKAYREIFQILKQLQTASRGGNATEAAEDGADELEDEQED
;
A
#
# COMPACT_ATOMS: atom_id res chain seq x y z
N MET A 1 18.24 9.74 71.36
CA MET A 1 18.03 8.29 71.51
C MET A 1 17.16 7.81 70.34
N PRO A 2 17.57 6.79 69.57
CA PRO A 2 16.72 6.21 68.53
C PRO A 2 15.58 5.40 69.17
N ASN A 3 14.37 5.59 68.65
CA ASN A 3 13.13 5.00 69.17
C ASN A 3 13.10 3.47 68.92
N PRO A 4 13.01 2.62 69.95
CA PRO A 4 13.19 1.16 69.84
C PRO A 4 11.97 0.38 69.31
N ASN A 5 10.90 1.05 68.87
CA ASN A 5 9.64 0.39 68.52
C ASN A 5 9.23 0.46 67.04
N ARG A 6 10.21 0.45 66.12
CA ARG A 6 9.93 0.04 64.72
C ARG A 6 10.23 -1.44 64.60
N GLY A 7 9.28 -2.25 65.06
CA GLY A 7 9.24 -3.67 64.77
C GLY A 7 9.38 -3.86 63.26
N SER A 8 10.34 -4.70 62.88
CA SER A 8 10.46 -5.28 61.55
C SER A 8 9.20 -6.11 61.26
N CYS A 9 8.16 -5.49 60.74
CA CYS A 9 7.10 -6.20 60.03
C CYS A 9 7.64 -6.58 58.64
N GLY A 10 8.50 -7.60 58.62
CA GLY A 10 8.85 -8.32 57.40
C GLY A 10 7.67 -9.18 56.98
N PHE A 11 6.74 -8.59 56.24
CA PHE A 11 5.80 -9.37 55.44
C PHE A 11 6.40 -9.54 54.05
N GLN A 12 7.30 -10.52 53.90
CA GLN A 12 7.72 -10.99 52.58
C GLN A 12 6.62 -11.90 52.04
N SER A 13 5.59 -11.31 51.44
CA SER A 13 4.57 -12.04 50.70
C SER A 13 5.07 -12.32 49.29
N ASN A 14 5.95 -13.32 49.17
CA ASN A 14 6.34 -13.87 47.88
C ASN A 14 5.43 -15.05 47.46
N GLU A 15 4.37 -15.36 48.23
CA GLU A 15 3.44 -16.47 47.97
C GLU A 15 2.27 -16.12 47.02
N PHE A 16 2.20 -14.88 46.52
CA PHE A 16 1.18 -14.44 45.55
C PHE A 16 1.80 -13.76 44.32
N GLU A 17 2.89 -14.31 43.78
CA GLU A 17 3.24 -14.04 42.38
C GLU A 17 2.22 -14.76 41.47
N GLN A 18 0.98 -14.27 41.46
CA GLN A 18 0.05 -14.58 40.39
C GLN A 18 0.69 -14.07 39.10
N GLU A 19 1.08 -14.99 38.24
CA GLU A 19 1.58 -14.75 36.90
C GLU A 19 0.64 -13.75 36.21
N TYR A 20 1.09 -12.50 36.13
CA TYR A 20 0.26 -11.38 35.77
C TYR A 20 0.14 -11.34 34.24
N ASP A 21 -0.65 -12.24 33.67
CA ASP A 21 -0.95 -12.33 32.23
C ASP A 21 -1.96 -11.23 31.80
N ARG A 22 -1.77 -10.01 32.32
CA ARG A 22 -2.54 -8.84 31.92
C ARG A 22 -1.65 -7.94 31.08
N PRO A 23 -2.10 -7.53 29.88
CA PRO A 23 -1.39 -6.56 29.07
C PRO A 23 -1.00 -5.33 29.89
N SER A 24 0.26 -4.91 29.75
CA SER A 24 0.76 -3.72 30.44
C SER A 24 -0.10 -2.51 30.05
N LYS A 25 -0.28 -1.56 30.97
CA LYS A 25 -0.98 -0.28 30.70
C LYS A 25 -0.44 0.44 29.44
N SER A 26 0.83 0.21 29.12
CA SER A 26 1.50 0.73 27.92
C SER A 26 1.04 0.03 26.63
N GLN A 27 0.86 -1.29 26.62
CA GLN A 27 0.38 -2.06 25.47
C GLN A 27 -1.05 -1.67 25.10
N LEU A 28 -1.96 -1.64 26.08
CA LEU A 28 -3.35 -1.27 25.85
C LEU A 28 -3.46 0.15 25.23
N LYS A 29 -2.61 1.08 25.67
CA LYS A 29 -2.56 2.44 25.08
C LYS A 29 -2.07 2.41 23.62
N ARG A 30 -1.11 1.56 23.28
CA ARG A 30 -0.59 1.40 21.91
C ARG A 30 -1.65 0.80 20.99
N GLU A 31 -2.37 -0.22 21.44
CA GLU A 31 -3.48 -0.85 20.71
C GLU A 31 -4.60 0.15 20.43
N MET A 32 -5.03 0.91 21.45
CA MET A 32 -6.02 1.97 21.26
C MET A 32 -5.55 3.03 20.24
N THR A 33 -4.28 3.40 20.28
CA THR A 33 -3.71 4.35 19.31
C THR A 33 -3.64 3.76 17.91
N ALA A 34 -3.35 2.46 17.79
CA ALA A 34 -3.32 1.76 16.51
C ALA A 34 -4.70 1.71 15.86
N LEU A 35 -5.75 1.39 16.63
CA LEU A 35 -7.14 1.39 16.14
C LEU A 35 -7.61 2.78 15.72
N GLN A 36 -7.22 3.82 16.46
CA GLN A 36 -7.53 5.19 16.06
C GLN A 36 -6.83 5.56 14.73
N LYS A 37 -5.55 5.21 14.59
CA LYS A 37 -4.81 5.43 13.33
C LYS A 37 -5.43 4.67 12.17
N LEU A 38 -5.89 3.44 12.39
CA LEU A 38 -6.59 2.66 11.39
C LEU A 38 -7.85 3.38 10.88
N GLY A 39 -8.63 3.96 11.80
CA GLY A 39 -9.77 4.81 11.45
C GLY A 39 -9.37 6.07 10.68
N GLU A 40 -8.30 6.75 11.09
CA GLU A 40 -7.77 7.94 10.41
C GLU A 40 -7.32 7.63 8.97
N GLU A 41 -6.69 6.48 8.76
CA GLU A 41 -6.28 6.00 7.44
C GLU A 41 -7.49 5.74 6.54
N LEU A 42 -8.53 5.09 7.05
CA LEU A 42 -9.77 4.86 6.29
C LEU A 42 -10.45 6.17 5.90
N VAL A 43 -10.47 7.17 6.78
CA VAL A 43 -11.02 8.50 6.48
C VAL A 43 -10.20 9.23 5.40
N ALA A 44 -8.90 8.97 5.29
CA ALA A 44 -8.05 9.57 4.26
C ALA A 44 -8.24 8.96 2.87
N GLU A 45 -8.80 7.75 2.78
CA GLU A 45 -8.99 7.03 1.52
C GLU A 45 -10.25 7.51 0.76
N PRO A 46 -10.29 7.39 -0.58
CA PRO A 46 -11.44 7.78 -1.38
C PRO A 46 -12.73 7.05 -0.97
N ARG A 47 -13.86 7.76 -1.01
CA ARG A 47 -15.20 7.24 -0.64
C ARG A 47 -15.52 5.89 -1.31
N ASP A 48 -15.17 5.73 -2.57
CA ASP A 48 -15.45 4.51 -3.33
C ASP A 48 -14.63 3.31 -2.85
N ARG A 49 -13.42 3.55 -2.33
CA ARG A 49 -12.60 2.49 -1.72
C ARG A 49 -13.15 2.08 -0.36
N VAL A 50 -13.49 3.06 0.47
CA VAL A 50 -14.04 2.83 1.81
C VAL A 50 -15.32 1.99 1.75
N LYS A 51 -16.21 2.25 0.77
CA LYS A 51 -17.44 1.47 0.58
C LYS A 51 -17.22 0.00 0.22
N ARG A 52 -16.05 -0.36 -0.31
CA ARG A 52 -15.71 -1.74 -0.71
C ARG A 52 -15.03 -2.53 0.41
N VAL A 53 -14.66 -1.88 1.50
CA VAL A 53 -14.01 -2.55 2.63
C VAL A 53 -15.05 -3.40 3.38
N PRO A 54 -14.76 -4.67 3.68
CA PRO A 54 -15.63 -5.51 4.50
C PRO A 54 -15.56 -5.02 5.96
N MET A 55 -16.55 -4.21 6.35
CA MET A 55 -16.73 -3.72 7.72
C MET A 55 -18.22 -3.51 8.03
N PRO A 56 -18.58 -3.50 9.32
CA PRO A 56 -19.93 -3.14 9.77
C PRO A 56 -20.42 -1.79 9.23
N GLU A 57 -21.72 -1.71 9.01
CA GLU A 57 -22.35 -0.51 8.44
C GLU A 57 -22.18 0.71 9.33
N ASP A 58 -22.24 0.53 10.65
CA ASP A 58 -22.14 1.62 11.61
C ASP A 58 -20.75 2.29 11.61
N VAL A 59 -19.69 1.52 11.43
CA VAL A 59 -18.32 2.02 11.28
C VAL A 59 -18.16 2.74 9.94
N ARG A 60 -18.65 2.11 8.87
CA ARG A 60 -18.59 2.69 7.51
C ARG A 60 -19.30 4.05 7.44
N ASP A 61 -20.49 4.15 8.02
CA ASP A 61 -21.27 5.38 8.02
C ASP A 61 -20.59 6.48 8.82
N ALA A 62 -20.03 6.15 9.99
CA ALA A 62 -19.26 7.09 10.80
C ALA A 62 -18.04 7.65 10.05
N ILE A 63 -17.34 6.81 9.26
CA ILE A 63 -16.21 7.21 8.41
C ILE A 63 -16.69 8.12 7.28
N LEU A 64 -17.75 7.74 6.58
CA LEU A 64 -18.30 8.52 5.45
C LEU A 64 -18.86 9.88 5.91
N GLU A 65 -19.41 9.95 7.12
CA GLU A 65 -19.81 11.21 7.77
C GLU A 65 -18.58 12.06 8.09
N CYS A 66 -17.52 11.47 8.65
CA CYS A 66 -16.27 12.18 8.93
C CYS A 66 -15.65 12.83 7.69
N GLN A 67 -15.77 12.18 6.53
CA GLN A 67 -15.30 12.72 5.24
C GLN A 67 -16.13 13.90 4.72
N GLN A 68 -17.39 14.05 5.16
CA GLN A 68 -18.27 15.15 4.74
C GLN A 68 -18.07 16.41 5.60
N ILE A 69 -17.64 16.25 6.85
CA ILE A 69 -17.45 17.36 7.77
C ILE A 69 -16.24 18.20 7.32
N LYS A 70 -16.51 19.45 6.96
CA LYS A 70 -15.49 20.43 6.55
C LYS A 70 -14.86 21.18 7.74
N ASP A 71 -15.60 21.31 8.84
CA ASP A 71 -15.11 22.00 10.03
C ASP A 71 -14.03 21.19 10.76
N HIS A 72 -12.95 21.85 11.17
CA HIS A 72 -11.82 21.18 11.80
C HIS A 72 -12.17 20.59 13.16
N GLU A 73 -12.99 21.28 13.95
CA GLU A 73 -13.39 20.82 15.28
C GLU A 73 -14.41 19.70 15.18
N GLY A 74 -15.43 19.85 14.32
CA GLY A 74 -16.39 18.80 13.99
C GLY A 74 -15.69 17.54 13.48
N ARG A 75 -14.75 17.68 12.54
CA ARG A 75 -13.98 16.54 12.00
C ARG A 75 -13.15 15.86 13.08
N ARG A 76 -12.51 16.62 13.97
CA ARG A 76 -11.75 16.07 15.11
C ARG A 76 -12.64 15.26 16.05
N ARG A 77 -13.82 15.77 16.39
CA ARG A 77 -14.80 15.06 17.25
C ARG A 77 -15.31 13.79 16.58
N GLN A 78 -15.65 13.87 15.29
CA GLN A 78 -16.08 12.70 14.53
C GLN A 78 -14.97 11.65 14.41
N MET A 79 -13.70 12.07 14.25
CA MET A 79 -12.56 11.15 14.23
C MET A 79 -12.42 10.38 15.56
N GLN A 80 -12.66 11.04 16.70
CA GLN A 80 -12.68 10.38 18.00
C GLN A 80 -13.85 9.39 18.13
N TYR A 81 -15.01 9.72 17.55
CA TYR A 81 -16.15 8.82 17.48
C TYR A 81 -15.86 7.59 16.61
N VAL A 82 -15.22 7.77 15.44
CA VAL A 82 -14.70 6.66 14.62
C VAL A 82 -13.75 5.80 15.45
N GLY A 83 -12.78 6.39 16.16
CA GLY A 83 -11.88 5.64 17.05
C GLY A 83 -12.60 4.90 18.19
N LYS A 84 -13.75 5.41 18.67
CA LYS A 84 -14.61 4.67 19.62
C LYS A 84 -15.28 3.47 18.94
N LYS A 85 -15.79 3.65 17.72
CA LYS A 85 -16.42 2.60 16.92
C LYS A 85 -15.44 1.50 16.48
N MET A 86 -14.21 1.86 16.14
CA MET A 86 -13.15 0.89 15.83
C MET A 86 -12.80 -0.02 17.03
N ARG A 87 -13.05 0.44 18.28
CA ARG A 87 -12.82 -0.35 19.50
C ARG A 87 -13.95 -1.30 19.85
N SER A 88 -15.11 -1.19 19.19
CA SER A 88 -16.23 -2.12 19.37
C SER A 88 -16.26 -3.23 18.31
N LEU A 89 -15.29 -3.23 17.39
CA LEU A 89 -15.15 -4.26 16.37
C LEU A 89 -14.48 -5.51 16.95
N ASP A 90 -14.82 -6.66 16.38
CA ASP A 90 -14.16 -7.93 16.68
C ASP A 90 -12.79 -8.00 15.99
N GLU A 91 -11.89 -8.86 16.51
CA GLU A 91 -10.54 -9.02 15.98
C GLU A 91 -10.53 -9.42 14.50
N ASP A 92 -11.48 -10.26 14.08
CA ASP A 92 -11.63 -10.71 12.70
C ASP A 92 -12.01 -9.56 11.75
N GLU A 93 -12.86 -8.65 12.21
CA GLU A 93 -13.29 -7.47 11.44
C GLU A 93 -12.14 -6.49 11.28
N ILE A 94 -11.39 -6.25 12.36
CA ILE A 94 -10.18 -5.42 12.35
C ILE A 94 -9.15 -6.03 11.38
N ALA A 95 -8.95 -7.35 11.42
CA ALA A 95 -8.04 -8.04 10.52
C ALA A 95 -8.49 -7.98 9.05
N ALA A 96 -9.79 -8.04 8.76
CA ALA A 96 -10.32 -7.88 7.40
C ALA A 96 -10.06 -6.46 6.85
N ILE A 97 -10.30 -5.43 7.67
CA ILE A 97 -10.00 -4.03 7.35
C ILE A 97 -8.50 -3.84 7.09
N GLN A 98 -7.66 -4.35 7.99
CA GLN A 98 -6.20 -4.23 7.89
C GLN A 98 -5.66 -4.89 6.61
N ARG A 99 -6.10 -6.11 6.30
CA ARG A 99 -5.74 -6.79 5.04
C ARG A 99 -6.11 -5.98 3.81
N THR A 100 -7.29 -5.35 3.83
CA THR A 100 -7.76 -4.52 2.72
C THR A 100 -6.86 -3.29 2.54
N LEU A 101 -6.52 -2.60 3.62
CA LEU A 101 -5.59 -1.46 3.58
C LEU A 101 -4.18 -1.86 3.13
N ASP A 102 -3.68 -2.99 3.62
CA ASP A 102 -2.36 -3.49 3.25
C ASP A 102 -2.29 -3.91 1.78
N SER A 103 -3.40 -4.39 1.20
CA SER A 103 -3.48 -4.63 -0.25
C SER A 103 -3.26 -3.32 -1.03
N TRP A 104 -3.89 -2.22 -0.61
CA TRP A 104 -3.75 -0.92 -1.28
C TRP A 104 -2.33 -0.37 -1.16
N ARG A 105 -1.72 -0.50 0.02
CA ARG A 105 -0.32 -0.15 0.26
C ARG A 105 0.63 -0.99 -0.58
N GLY A 106 0.35 -2.28 -0.70
CA GLY A 106 1.10 -3.21 -1.55
C GLY A 106 1.08 -2.77 -3.01
N LEU A 107 -0.11 -2.45 -3.54
CA LEU A 107 -0.25 -1.91 -4.90
C LEU A 107 0.54 -0.60 -5.07
N SER A 108 0.40 0.35 -4.14
CA SER A 108 1.11 1.63 -4.22
C SER A 108 2.64 1.48 -4.16
N LYS A 109 3.15 0.58 -3.31
CA LYS A 109 4.58 0.25 -3.25
C LYS A 109 5.06 -0.41 -4.54
N ALA A 110 4.27 -1.33 -5.09
CA ALA A 110 4.59 -1.99 -6.36
C ALA A 110 4.63 -0.98 -7.52
N ASP A 111 3.67 -0.06 -7.59
CA ASP A 111 3.63 1.00 -8.61
C ASP A 111 4.83 1.94 -8.48
N THR A 112 5.18 2.33 -7.24
CA THR A 112 6.37 3.16 -6.97
C THR A 112 7.65 2.43 -7.35
N ALA A 113 7.78 1.15 -7.01
CA ALA A 113 8.92 0.32 -7.39
C ALA A 113 9.03 0.16 -8.92
N ALA A 114 7.89 -0.01 -9.61
CA ALA A 114 7.82 -0.06 -11.07
C ALA A 114 8.27 1.26 -11.70
N MET A 115 7.83 2.41 -11.18
CA MET A 115 8.29 3.72 -11.64
C MET A 115 9.81 3.86 -11.50
N HIS A 116 10.37 3.52 -10.34
CA HIS A 116 11.83 3.54 -10.14
C HIS A 116 12.58 2.53 -11.02
N ALA A 117 11.98 1.39 -11.35
CA ALA A 117 12.57 0.43 -12.28
C ALA A 117 12.67 1.00 -13.70
N LEU A 118 11.64 1.73 -14.16
CA LEU A 118 11.68 2.45 -15.44
C LEU A 118 12.75 3.54 -15.44
N GLU A 119 12.89 4.29 -14.34
CA GLU A 119 13.92 5.31 -14.20
C GLU A 119 15.33 4.71 -14.32
N ARG A 120 15.61 3.61 -13.60
CA ARG A 120 16.88 2.89 -13.69
C ARG A 120 17.14 2.35 -15.10
N ARG A 121 16.11 1.79 -15.76
CA ARG A 121 16.24 1.29 -17.13
C ARG A 121 16.58 2.40 -18.11
N ARG A 122 15.92 3.56 -18.00
CA ARG A 122 16.25 4.76 -18.77
C ARG A 122 17.69 5.21 -18.53
N GLU A 123 18.12 5.30 -17.28
CA GLU A 123 19.51 5.67 -16.97
C GLU A 123 20.52 4.68 -17.55
N LYS A 124 20.22 3.38 -17.53
CA LYS A 124 21.05 2.35 -18.18
C LYS A 124 21.17 2.60 -19.68
N LEU A 125 20.06 2.91 -20.37
CA LEU A 125 20.06 3.26 -21.81
C LEU A 125 20.89 4.50 -22.12
N LEU A 126 20.93 5.48 -21.21
CA LEU A 126 21.76 6.67 -21.42
C LEU A 126 23.25 6.39 -21.18
N LYS A 127 23.61 5.41 -20.35
CA LYS A 127 25.00 5.09 -20.02
C LYS A 127 25.64 4.09 -20.99
N ASP A 128 24.88 3.08 -21.43
CA ASP A 128 25.39 1.96 -22.20
C ASP A 128 24.55 1.70 -23.45
N ASP A 129 25.19 1.69 -24.61
CA ASP A 129 24.54 1.40 -25.89
C ASP A 129 24.19 -0.10 -26.03
N ASN A 130 24.84 -1.00 -25.28
CA ASN A 130 24.47 -2.41 -25.24
C ASN A 130 23.09 -2.64 -24.60
N ALA A 131 22.69 -1.76 -23.66
CA ALA A 131 21.38 -1.83 -23.03
C ALA A 131 20.23 -1.60 -24.02
N LEU A 132 20.48 -0.87 -25.11
CA LEU A 132 19.53 -0.73 -26.21
C LEU A 132 19.37 -2.07 -26.95
N THR A 133 20.47 -2.76 -27.23
CA THR A 133 20.43 -4.08 -27.88
C THR A 133 19.66 -5.10 -27.05
N GLU A 134 19.89 -5.14 -25.74
CA GLU A 134 19.12 -5.98 -24.80
C GLU A 134 17.62 -5.64 -24.81
N LEU A 135 17.27 -4.36 -24.86
CA LEU A 135 15.87 -3.92 -24.91
C LEU A 135 15.18 -4.36 -26.21
N LEU A 136 15.88 -4.25 -27.34
CA LEU A 136 15.35 -4.63 -28.65
C LEU A 136 15.18 -6.15 -28.79
N ALA A 137 16.05 -6.94 -28.16
CA ALA A 137 15.88 -8.39 -28.10
C ALA A 137 14.59 -8.81 -27.35
N GLN A 138 14.17 -8.02 -26.36
CA GLN A 138 12.93 -8.26 -25.60
C GLN A 138 11.69 -7.69 -26.31
N HIS A 139 11.86 -6.68 -27.15
CA HIS A 139 10.79 -5.97 -27.83
C HIS A 139 11.20 -5.66 -29.28
N PRO A 140 10.99 -6.59 -30.23
CA PRO A 140 11.40 -6.41 -31.63
C PRO A 140 10.58 -5.35 -32.38
N ASP A 141 9.37 -5.04 -31.90
CA ASP A 141 8.44 -4.10 -32.55
C ASP A 141 8.79 -2.61 -32.32
N LEU A 142 9.87 -2.34 -31.59
CA LEU A 142 10.30 -1.00 -31.20
C LEU A 142 11.04 -0.30 -32.35
N ASP A 143 10.75 0.98 -32.60
CA ASP A 143 11.52 1.80 -33.53
C ASP A 143 12.91 2.11 -32.95
N VAL A 144 13.89 1.31 -33.37
CA VAL A 144 15.31 1.42 -33.03
C VAL A 144 15.85 2.81 -33.36
N GLN A 145 15.46 3.37 -34.50
CA GLN A 145 16.04 4.59 -35.03
C GLN A 145 15.54 5.82 -34.26
N GLN A 146 14.24 5.83 -33.92
CA GLN A 146 13.67 6.83 -33.02
C GLN A 146 14.37 6.79 -31.66
N LEU A 147 14.49 5.60 -31.05
CA LEU A 147 15.06 5.48 -29.71
C LEU A 147 16.55 5.88 -29.66
N ARG A 148 17.35 5.51 -30.67
CA ARG A 148 18.75 5.99 -30.81
C ARG A 148 18.85 7.50 -30.91
N THR A 149 17.91 8.13 -31.62
CA THR A 149 17.88 9.59 -31.76
C THR A 149 17.53 10.26 -30.45
N LEU A 150 16.54 9.72 -29.72
CA LEU A 150 16.17 10.21 -28.39
C LEU A 150 17.31 10.06 -27.37
N ILE A 151 18.04 8.94 -27.37
CA ILE A 151 19.18 8.74 -26.46
C ILE A 151 20.28 9.78 -26.72
N ARG A 152 20.65 10.00 -27.99
CA ARG A 152 21.65 11.02 -28.34
C ARG A 152 21.20 12.43 -27.95
N ASN A 153 19.94 12.77 -28.21
CA ASN A 153 19.37 14.07 -27.84
C ASN A 153 19.33 14.23 -26.31
N ALA A 154 18.96 13.20 -25.56
CA ALA A 154 18.94 13.23 -24.10
C ALA A 154 20.35 13.42 -23.50
N ARG A 155 21.37 12.74 -24.05
CA ARG A 155 22.78 12.96 -23.67
C ARG A 155 23.23 14.40 -23.94
N LYS A 156 22.86 14.95 -25.09
CA LYS A 156 23.16 16.35 -25.46
C LYS A 156 22.44 17.36 -24.56
N GLU A 157 21.16 17.14 -24.27
CA GLU A 157 20.36 17.97 -23.37
C GLU A 157 20.95 17.98 -21.95
N GLN A 158 21.41 16.83 -21.43
CA GLN A 158 22.09 16.74 -20.14
C GLN A 158 23.42 17.49 -20.13
N ALA A 159 24.24 17.34 -21.17
CA ALA A 159 25.52 18.04 -21.27
C ALA A 159 25.36 19.56 -21.38
N GLU A 160 24.30 20.04 -22.04
CA GLU A 160 24.03 21.46 -22.27
C GLU A 160 23.10 22.08 -21.20
N ASN A 161 22.74 21.34 -20.13
CA ASN A 161 21.78 21.75 -19.09
C ASN A 161 20.45 22.29 -19.66
N LYS A 162 19.98 21.71 -20.76
CA LYS A 162 18.73 22.08 -21.42
C LYS A 162 17.53 21.37 -20.79
N PRO A 163 16.30 21.88 -21.02
CA PRO A 163 15.10 21.19 -20.59
C PRO A 163 15.07 19.74 -21.10
N PRO A 164 14.85 18.74 -20.22
CA PRO A 164 15.05 17.32 -20.55
C PRO A 164 13.84 16.74 -21.29
N LYS A 165 13.62 17.17 -22.54
CA LYS A 165 12.49 16.74 -23.38
C LYS A 165 12.66 15.30 -23.84
N ALA A 166 13.80 14.99 -24.46
CA ALA A 166 14.07 13.63 -24.94
C ALA A 166 14.12 12.62 -23.78
N TYR A 167 14.62 13.05 -22.61
CA TYR A 167 14.65 12.23 -21.39
C TYR A 167 13.25 11.86 -20.87
N ARG A 168 12.27 12.76 -21.01
CA ARG A 168 10.86 12.51 -20.67
C ARG A 168 10.20 11.59 -21.69
N GLU A 169 10.55 11.76 -22.97
CA GLU A 169 10.00 10.97 -24.07
C GLU A 169 10.46 9.50 -24.01
N ILE A 170 11.73 9.24 -23.67
CA ILE A 170 12.22 7.86 -23.44
C ILE A 170 11.42 7.20 -22.31
N PHE A 171 11.10 7.92 -21.23
CA PHE A 171 10.30 7.37 -20.14
C PHE A 171 8.87 7.05 -20.58
N GLN A 172 8.25 7.89 -21.41
CA GLN A 172 6.91 7.64 -21.97
C GLN A 172 6.90 6.34 -22.79
N ILE A 173 7.90 6.14 -23.67
CA ILE A 173 8.02 4.92 -24.48
C ILE A 173 8.19 3.69 -23.58
N LEU A 174 9.09 3.74 -22.60
CA LEU A 174 9.30 2.62 -21.66
C LEU A 174 8.03 2.29 -20.85
N LYS A 175 7.27 3.32 -20.45
CA LYS A 175 6.00 3.13 -19.74
C LYS A 175 4.94 2.50 -20.64
N GLN A 176 4.85 2.90 -21.91
CA GLN A 176 3.94 2.30 -22.90
C GLN A 176 4.26 0.82 -23.12
N LEU A 177 5.54 0.47 -23.26
CA LEU A 177 5.99 -0.92 -23.39
C LEU A 177 5.64 -1.77 -22.17
N GLN A 178 5.84 -1.22 -20.96
CA GLN A 178 5.43 -1.92 -19.73
C GLN A 178 3.91 -2.13 -19.68
N THR A 179 3.13 -1.15 -20.13
CA THR A 179 1.67 -1.24 -20.16
C THR A 179 1.21 -2.27 -21.20
N ALA A 180 1.82 -2.28 -22.39
CA ALA A 180 1.54 -3.24 -23.45
C ALA A 180 1.90 -4.68 -23.02
N SER A 181 3.06 -4.87 -22.39
CA SER A 181 3.46 -6.16 -21.82
C SER A 181 2.49 -6.65 -20.73
N ARG A 182 1.97 -5.74 -19.89
CA ARG A 182 1.00 -6.08 -18.84
C ARG A 182 -0.41 -6.34 -19.40
N GLY A 183 -0.75 -5.72 -20.53
CA GLY A 183 -2.02 -5.91 -21.24
C GLY A 183 -2.06 -7.21 -22.07
N GLY A 184 -0.97 -7.60 -22.71
CA GLY A 184 -0.88 -8.87 -23.46
C GLY A 184 -1.00 -10.10 -22.56
N ASN A 185 -0.43 -10.02 -21.34
CA ASN A 185 -0.46 -11.12 -20.37
C ASN A 185 -1.85 -11.33 -19.71
N ALA A 186 -2.78 -10.39 -19.87
CA ALA A 186 -4.14 -10.50 -19.32
C ALA A 186 -5.12 -11.18 -20.31
N THR A 187 -4.81 -11.19 -21.60
CA THR A 187 -5.68 -11.78 -22.63
C THR A 187 -5.46 -13.29 -22.77
N GLU A 188 -4.22 -13.77 -22.60
CA GLU A 188 -3.91 -15.21 -22.73
C GLU A 188 -4.47 -16.08 -21.59
N ALA A 189 -4.82 -15.50 -20.44
CA ALA A 189 -5.41 -16.25 -19.32
C ALA A 189 -6.92 -16.50 -19.44
N ALA A 190 -7.58 -15.96 -20.47
CA ALA A 190 -9.03 -16.06 -20.65
C ALA A 190 -9.46 -17.07 -21.73
N GLU A 191 -8.52 -17.65 -22.49
CA GLU A 191 -8.84 -18.52 -23.63
C GLU A 191 -8.68 -20.02 -23.31
N ASP A 192 -8.08 -20.40 -22.17
CA ASP A 192 -7.77 -21.81 -21.83
C ASP A 192 -8.88 -22.51 -20.99
N GLY A 193 -10.11 -21.99 -21.00
CA GLY A 193 -11.21 -22.45 -20.14
C GLY A 193 -12.54 -22.74 -20.84
N ALA A 194 -12.56 -22.81 -22.17
CA ALA A 194 -13.79 -22.98 -22.94
C ALA A 194 -13.63 -23.98 -24.09
N ASP A 195 -13.32 -25.24 -23.79
CA ASP A 195 -13.64 -26.35 -24.69
C ASP A 195 -13.67 -27.69 -23.93
N GLU A 196 -14.84 -28.06 -23.39
CA GLU A 196 -15.25 -29.45 -23.11
C GLU A 196 -16.60 -29.44 -22.38
N LEU A 197 -17.72 -29.31 -23.11
CA LEU A 197 -19.06 -29.76 -22.69
C LEU A 197 -19.96 -30.05 -23.92
N GLU A 198 -19.62 -31.08 -24.68
CA GLU A 198 -20.50 -31.89 -25.56
C GLU A 198 -19.98 -33.34 -25.35
N ASP A 199 -20.70 -34.39 -24.98
CA ASP A 199 -22.07 -34.82 -25.16
C ASP A 199 -22.41 -35.85 -24.06
N GLU A 200 -23.54 -35.72 -23.35
CA GLU A 200 -24.22 -36.88 -22.75
C GLU A 200 -25.74 -36.67 -22.82
N GLN A 201 -26.33 -37.06 -23.95
CA GLN A 201 -27.73 -37.47 -24.06
C GLN A 201 -27.78 -38.79 -24.82
N GLU A 202 -27.90 -39.91 -24.09
CA GLU A 202 -28.63 -41.12 -24.54
C GLU A 202 -28.70 -42.12 -23.37
N ASP A 203 -29.86 -42.17 -22.71
CA ASP A 203 -30.72 -43.36 -22.56
C ASP A 203 -31.94 -43.09 -21.66
#